data_AF-A0A1Q9NST9-F1
#
_entry.id   AF-A0A1Q9NST9-F1
#
_cell.length_a   1.000
_cell.length_b   1.000
_cell.length_c   1.000
_cell.angle_alpha   90.00
_cell.angle_beta   90.00
_cell.angle_gamma   90.00
#
_symmetry.space_group_name_H-M   'P 1'
#
loop_
_entity.id
_entity.type
_entity.pdbx_description
1 polymer ?
#
loop_
_entity_poly.entity_id
_entity_poly.type
_entity_poly.pdbx_seq_one_letter_code
_entity_poly.pdbx_strand_id
1 'polypeptide(L)'
;MSSHNTQITTELVEQDVIKTIKDGYFSCKDFFRNYTNEGYEIYTKKKKEFLRNLCTDFYNKYSSLLNDFSKEAYTTTINRHLYIPIKFKDGGFEYPRSFIPFMDRIKDINQTPVKRPDLDELDNYMKTIPESYSLDEFLRGFFRRLKKVNIILRSREAEILQLLSNIEFLKTKIDDSSRITIPTDKEILEVLKFNRKNVKKVERAVNFLFGHKICYISGIIMNPAKLGYYFALIDDEKNLLDIDSANIFCKVPFQMGNSIIVCMRFDQVPERIGNIDYIPLTHWFWNVNMNSYGAKKEDPWEKMRIPNFSADDMELEKYRKWNLTEPLTKEFTSYEWKIIKKLSQMNQLSVDNIKELSPSGDSKSVIELLRFLVKNDVFQYYPNINFIGTNFLVGLRITSKEQIPFNNLIKGLLKLPIAQLFVNKELNELIGYVQLPKEKFGQLIEEFNDVKEKYPSLKINYSTDPNYLMNRSFNID
;
A
#
# COMPACT_ATOMS: atom_id res chain seq x y z
N MET A 1 33.60 27.67 -13.08
CA MET A 1 32.65 28.82 -13.16
C MET A 1 31.36 28.50 -13.92
N SER A 2 31.30 27.52 -14.83
CA SER A 2 30.04 27.14 -15.52
C SER A 2 29.09 26.27 -14.69
N SER A 3 29.59 25.46 -13.74
CA SER A 3 28.75 24.59 -12.91
C SER A 3 27.85 25.35 -11.91
N HIS A 4 28.36 26.47 -11.36
CA HIS A 4 27.62 27.26 -10.37
C HIS A 4 26.43 28.02 -10.98
N ASN A 5 26.59 28.58 -12.20
CA ASN A 5 25.49 29.26 -12.88
C ASN A 5 24.39 28.29 -13.34
N THR A 6 24.74 27.07 -13.76
CA THR A 6 23.74 26.05 -14.12
C THR A 6 22.94 25.60 -12.89
N GLN A 7 23.60 25.41 -11.74
CA GLN A 7 22.98 24.97 -10.50
C GLN A 7 21.99 26.02 -9.94
N ILE A 8 22.38 27.31 -9.93
CA ILE A 8 21.50 28.42 -9.52
C ILE A 8 20.28 28.54 -10.46
N THR A 9 20.46 28.30 -11.77
CA THR A 9 19.35 28.36 -12.75
C THR A 9 18.37 27.20 -12.56
N THR A 10 18.85 26.00 -12.24
CA THR A 10 18.00 24.83 -11.94
C THR A 10 17.21 25.03 -10.64
N GLU A 11 17.84 25.54 -9.58
CA GLU A 11 17.17 25.80 -8.29
C GLU A 11 16.05 26.84 -8.41
N LEU A 12 16.28 27.95 -9.13
CA LEU A 12 15.27 28.98 -9.36
C LEU A 12 14.05 28.46 -10.14
N VAL A 13 14.29 27.57 -11.10
CA VAL A 13 13.23 26.95 -11.90
C VAL A 13 12.42 25.95 -11.08
N GLU A 14 13.06 25.15 -10.23
CA GLU A 14 12.36 24.24 -9.31
C GLU A 14 11.44 24.99 -8.33
N GLN A 15 11.92 26.11 -7.76
CA GLN A 15 11.09 26.94 -6.87
C GLN A 15 9.86 27.50 -7.58
N ASP A 16 9.99 27.94 -8.82
CA ASP A 16 8.86 28.46 -9.59
C ASP A 16 7.84 27.35 -9.92
N VAL A 17 8.31 26.13 -10.22
CA VAL A 17 7.43 24.94 -10.38
C VAL A 17 6.68 24.66 -9.08
N ILE A 18 7.37 24.61 -7.94
CA ILE A 18 6.77 24.39 -6.62
C ILE A 18 5.71 25.45 -6.32
N LYS A 19 6.01 26.72 -6.58
CA LYS A 19 5.08 27.83 -6.41
C LYS A 19 3.82 27.65 -7.26
N THR A 20 3.97 27.28 -8.52
CA THR A 20 2.81 27.05 -9.40
C THR A 20 1.97 25.85 -8.95
N ILE A 21 2.60 24.78 -8.42
CA ILE A 21 1.86 23.66 -7.82
C ILE A 21 1.05 24.13 -6.61
N LYS A 22 1.65 24.96 -5.72
CA LYS A 22 0.98 25.55 -4.55
C LYS A 22 -0.21 26.42 -4.96
N ASP A 23 -0.02 27.31 -5.92
CA ASP A 23 -1.07 28.21 -6.41
C ASP A 23 -2.21 27.41 -7.06
N GLY A 24 -1.88 26.37 -7.82
CA GLY A 24 -2.83 25.43 -8.40
C GLY A 24 -3.64 24.67 -7.34
N TYR A 25 -2.99 24.22 -6.26
CA TYR A 25 -3.63 23.58 -5.12
C TYR A 25 -4.69 24.49 -4.48
N PHE A 26 -4.34 25.74 -4.15
CA PHE A 26 -5.29 26.69 -3.56
C PHE A 26 -6.39 27.11 -4.54
N SER A 27 -6.06 27.28 -5.83
CA SER A 27 -7.04 27.55 -6.87
C SER A 27 -8.07 26.43 -6.99
N CYS A 28 -7.64 25.16 -6.96
CA CYS A 28 -8.55 24.02 -6.93
C CYS A 28 -9.41 24.03 -5.66
N LYS A 29 -8.82 24.31 -4.49
CA LYS A 29 -9.55 24.36 -3.23
C LYS A 29 -10.67 25.42 -3.26
N ASP A 30 -10.37 26.62 -3.75
CA ASP A 30 -11.36 27.69 -3.89
C ASP A 30 -12.44 27.33 -4.91
N PHE A 31 -12.05 26.77 -6.06
CA PHE A 31 -12.99 26.31 -7.08
C PHE A 31 -13.98 25.27 -6.54
N PHE A 32 -13.48 24.20 -5.89
CA PHE A 32 -14.34 23.13 -5.35
C PHE A 32 -15.06 23.51 -4.05
N ARG A 33 -14.67 24.62 -3.39
CA ARG A 33 -15.47 25.23 -2.33
C ARG A 33 -16.72 25.90 -2.90
N ASN A 34 -16.59 26.56 -4.05
CA ASN A 34 -17.65 27.34 -4.69
C ASN A 34 -18.60 26.47 -5.54
N TYR A 35 -18.09 25.42 -6.18
CA TYR A 35 -18.85 24.53 -7.05
C TYR A 35 -19.01 23.14 -6.41
N THR A 36 -20.23 22.80 -5.99
CA THR A 36 -20.54 21.57 -5.25
C THR A 36 -21.43 20.62 -6.06
N ASN A 37 -21.94 19.58 -5.41
CA ASN A 37 -22.87 18.60 -5.99
C ASN A 37 -24.26 19.19 -6.33
N GLU A 38 -24.62 20.37 -5.81
CA GLU A 38 -25.94 20.99 -6.02
C GLU A 38 -26.20 21.37 -7.48
N GLY A 39 -25.15 21.62 -8.26
CA GLY A 39 -25.22 21.89 -9.69
C GLY A 39 -24.36 20.95 -10.53
N TYR A 40 -24.19 19.68 -10.12
CA TYR A 40 -23.14 18.82 -10.68
C TYR A 40 -23.21 18.68 -12.21
N GLU A 41 -24.42 18.61 -12.80
CA GLU A 41 -24.60 18.50 -14.25
C GLU A 41 -24.06 19.73 -14.98
N ILE A 42 -24.34 20.92 -14.45
CA ILE A 42 -23.89 22.21 -15.00
C ILE A 42 -22.39 22.41 -14.74
N TYR A 43 -21.94 22.12 -13.53
CA TYR A 43 -20.58 22.39 -13.09
C TYR A 43 -19.56 21.39 -13.62
N THR A 44 -19.98 20.24 -14.16
CA THR A 44 -19.08 19.29 -14.82
C THR A 44 -18.34 19.92 -15.99
N LYS A 45 -19.00 20.76 -16.80
CA LYS A 45 -18.36 21.47 -17.92
C LYS A 45 -17.36 22.52 -17.39
N LYS A 46 -17.78 23.33 -16.41
CA LYS A 46 -16.92 24.34 -15.76
C LYS A 46 -15.67 23.71 -15.15
N LYS A 47 -15.80 22.57 -14.48
CA LYS A 47 -14.69 21.80 -13.93
C LYS A 47 -13.70 21.37 -15.02
N LYS A 48 -14.19 20.79 -16.12
CA LYS A 48 -13.32 20.36 -17.23
C LYS A 48 -12.53 21.52 -17.81
N GLU A 49 -13.19 22.66 -18.02
CA GLU A 49 -12.55 23.88 -18.53
C GLU A 49 -11.50 24.42 -17.56
N PHE A 50 -11.86 24.57 -16.28
CA PHE A 50 -10.95 25.02 -15.23
C PHE A 50 -9.69 24.14 -15.12
N LEU A 51 -9.86 22.81 -15.06
CA LEU A 51 -8.74 21.89 -14.95
C LEU A 51 -7.88 21.86 -16.22
N ARG A 52 -8.49 21.98 -17.40
CA ARG A 52 -7.77 22.06 -18.67
C ARG A 52 -6.92 23.32 -18.74
N ASN A 53 -7.44 24.46 -18.28
CA ASN A 53 -6.71 25.72 -18.26
C ASN A 53 -5.51 25.62 -17.30
N LEU A 54 -5.73 25.14 -16.07
CA LEU A 54 -4.64 24.90 -15.11
C LEU A 54 -3.51 24.02 -15.68
N CYS A 55 -3.88 22.94 -16.38
CA CYS A 55 -2.88 22.08 -17.02
C CYS A 55 -2.18 22.81 -18.18
N THR A 56 -2.95 23.42 -19.09
CA THR A 56 -2.39 24.12 -20.25
C THR A 56 -1.40 25.20 -19.85
N ASP A 57 -1.74 25.99 -18.83
CA ASP A 57 -0.89 27.05 -18.30
C ASP A 57 0.40 26.48 -17.70
N PHE A 58 0.30 25.41 -16.91
CA PHE A 58 1.46 24.72 -16.34
C PHE A 58 2.37 24.13 -17.44
N TYR A 59 1.79 23.45 -18.43
CA TYR A 59 2.56 22.87 -19.54
C TYR A 59 3.26 23.95 -20.37
N ASN A 60 2.55 25.03 -20.73
CA ASN A 60 3.14 26.11 -21.51
C ASN A 60 4.32 26.75 -20.79
N LYS A 61 4.24 26.88 -19.46
CA LYS A 61 5.31 27.45 -18.63
C LYS A 61 6.51 26.51 -18.45
N TYR A 62 6.29 25.19 -18.36
CA TYR A 62 7.31 24.21 -17.96
C TYR A 62 7.61 23.11 -18.99
N SER A 63 7.08 23.20 -20.21
CA SER A 63 7.22 22.15 -21.24
C SER A 63 8.68 21.75 -21.50
N SER A 64 9.62 22.69 -21.45
CA SER A 64 11.06 22.45 -21.64
C SER A 64 11.70 21.58 -20.55
N LEU A 65 11.08 21.50 -19.37
CA LEU A 65 11.53 20.69 -18.22
C LEU A 65 10.87 19.32 -18.21
N LEU A 66 9.70 19.20 -18.83
CA LEU A 66 8.84 18.01 -18.81
C LEU A 66 9.12 17.05 -19.99
N ASN A 67 10.34 17.04 -20.55
CA ASN A 67 10.72 16.34 -21.80
C ASN A 67 10.58 14.79 -21.79
N ASP A 68 9.85 14.23 -20.83
CA ASP A 68 9.55 12.81 -20.69
C ASP A 68 8.62 12.26 -21.78
N PHE A 69 7.82 13.11 -22.44
CA PHE A 69 6.84 12.69 -23.45
C PHE A 69 6.75 13.68 -24.61
N SER A 70 6.23 13.22 -25.76
CA SER A 70 5.98 14.10 -26.91
C SER A 70 4.90 15.14 -26.61
N LYS A 71 4.97 16.30 -27.27
CA LYS A 71 3.95 17.36 -27.17
C LYS A 71 2.52 16.85 -27.45
N GLU A 72 2.39 15.92 -28.40
CA GLU A 72 1.12 15.29 -28.76
C GLU A 72 0.58 14.41 -27.63
N ALA A 73 1.45 13.66 -26.94
CA ALA A 73 1.09 12.85 -25.79
C ALA A 73 0.62 13.74 -24.62
N TYR A 74 1.30 14.85 -24.35
CA TYR A 74 0.86 15.82 -23.34
C TYR A 74 -0.48 16.45 -23.70
N THR A 75 -0.64 16.92 -24.94
CA THR A 75 -1.90 17.51 -25.42
C THR A 75 -3.06 16.54 -25.28
N THR A 76 -2.85 15.27 -25.62
CA THR A 76 -3.84 14.20 -25.45
C THR A 76 -4.17 13.97 -23.98
N THR A 77 -3.16 13.91 -23.12
CA THR A 77 -3.32 13.70 -21.68
C THR A 77 -4.08 14.85 -21.02
N ILE A 78 -3.74 16.09 -21.33
CA ILE A 78 -4.43 17.28 -20.83
C ILE A 78 -5.89 17.28 -21.30
N ASN A 79 -6.14 17.01 -22.58
CA ASN A 79 -7.50 17.08 -23.13
C ASN A 79 -8.43 15.96 -22.66
N ARG A 80 -7.91 14.74 -22.48
CA ARG A 80 -8.69 13.57 -22.10
C ARG A 80 -8.72 13.31 -20.61
N HIS A 81 -7.58 13.47 -19.94
CA HIS A 81 -7.38 13.04 -18.56
C HIS A 81 -7.17 14.19 -17.56
N LEU A 82 -6.98 15.42 -18.04
CA LEU A 82 -6.92 16.64 -17.24
C LEU A 82 -5.80 16.62 -16.18
N TYR A 83 -4.62 16.13 -16.56
CA TYR A 83 -3.43 16.19 -15.72
C TYR A 83 -2.14 16.28 -16.55
N ILE A 84 -1.04 16.60 -15.86
CA ILE A 84 0.32 16.58 -16.36
C ILE A 84 1.15 15.69 -15.43
N PRO A 85 1.79 14.62 -15.95
CA PRO A 85 2.73 13.84 -15.17
C PRO A 85 4.01 14.64 -14.92
N ILE A 86 4.48 14.61 -13.67
CA ILE A 86 5.77 15.13 -13.23
C ILE A 86 6.52 13.96 -12.59
N LYS A 87 7.67 13.57 -13.15
CA LYS A 87 8.51 12.52 -12.54
C LYS A 87 9.35 13.12 -11.42
N PHE A 88 9.53 12.35 -10.35
CA PHE A 88 10.49 12.62 -9.28
C PHE A 88 11.11 11.30 -8.83
N LYS A 89 12.14 11.33 -7.98
CA LYS A 89 13.01 10.17 -7.72
C LYS A 89 12.25 8.94 -7.21
N ASP A 90 11.15 9.15 -6.47
CA ASP A 90 10.35 8.08 -5.87
C ASP A 90 8.97 7.89 -6.53
N GLY A 91 8.75 8.40 -7.76
CA GLY A 91 7.54 8.11 -8.53
C GLY A 91 7.05 9.25 -9.42
N GLY A 92 5.72 9.33 -9.56
CA GLY A 92 5.05 10.32 -10.39
C GLY A 92 4.06 11.16 -9.61
N PHE A 93 4.02 12.46 -9.89
CA PHE A 93 3.01 13.39 -9.43
C PHE A 93 2.14 13.84 -10.60
N GLU A 94 0.83 13.62 -10.53
CA GLU A 94 -0.12 14.03 -11.57
C GLU A 94 -0.69 15.41 -11.21
N TYR A 95 -0.12 16.50 -11.72
CA TYR A 95 -0.67 17.84 -11.46
C TYR A 95 -1.92 18.10 -12.33
N PRO A 96 -3.03 18.64 -11.81
CA PRO A 96 -3.43 18.82 -10.40
C PRO A 96 -4.13 17.58 -9.78
N ARG A 97 -4.30 16.50 -10.54
CA ARG A 97 -5.04 15.28 -10.18
C ARG A 97 -4.59 14.59 -8.88
N SER A 98 -3.36 14.79 -8.42
CA SER A 98 -2.84 14.24 -7.16
C SER A 98 -3.59 14.72 -5.91
N PHE A 99 -4.19 15.93 -5.91
CA PHE A 99 -4.93 16.47 -4.76
C PHE A 99 -6.44 16.66 -5.01
N ILE A 100 -6.88 16.64 -6.27
CA ILE A 100 -8.31 16.78 -6.63
C ILE A 100 -9.25 15.79 -5.93
N PRO A 101 -8.92 14.48 -5.79
CA PRO A 101 -9.83 13.50 -5.20
C PRO A 101 -10.33 13.87 -3.81
N PHE A 102 -9.57 14.66 -3.05
CA PHE A 102 -9.91 15.05 -1.68
C PHE A 102 -10.74 16.34 -1.59
N MET A 103 -10.84 17.10 -2.68
CA MET A 103 -11.52 18.39 -2.74
C MET A 103 -12.78 18.34 -3.61
N ASP A 104 -12.76 17.56 -4.68
CA ASP A 104 -13.77 17.55 -5.73
C ASP A 104 -15.10 16.95 -5.27
N ARG A 105 -16.12 17.81 -5.21
CA ARG A 105 -17.50 17.45 -4.86
C ARG A 105 -18.48 17.56 -6.04
N ILE A 106 -17.99 17.85 -7.25
CA ILE A 106 -18.84 17.98 -8.44
C ILE A 106 -19.07 16.59 -9.04
N LYS A 107 -19.87 15.78 -8.33
CA LYS A 107 -20.23 14.39 -8.67
C LYS A 107 -21.49 13.99 -7.91
N ASP A 108 -22.01 12.78 -8.17
CA ASP A 108 -23.13 12.21 -7.41
C ASP A 108 -22.84 12.33 -5.91
N ILE A 109 -23.81 12.83 -5.12
CA ILE A 109 -23.68 12.98 -3.67
C ILE A 109 -23.28 11.67 -2.99
N ASN A 110 -23.73 10.52 -3.54
CA ASN A 110 -23.40 9.19 -3.08
C ASN A 110 -21.93 8.80 -3.33
N GLN A 111 -21.25 9.52 -4.21
CA GLN A 111 -19.83 9.37 -4.50
C GLN A 111 -18.98 10.48 -3.86
N THR A 112 -19.57 11.37 -3.05
CA THR A 112 -18.81 12.34 -2.25
C THR A 112 -18.62 11.84 -0.82
N PRO A 113 -17.50 12.16 -0.15
CA PRO A 113 -17.31 11.85 1.26
C PRO A 113 -18.42 12.45 2.13
N VAL A 114 -18.76 11.78 3.24
CA VAL A 114 -19.81 12.24 4.18
C VAL A 114 -19.43 13.57 4.81
N LYS A 115 -18.15 13.68 5.20
CA LYS A 115 -17.51 14.88 5.72
C LYS A 115 -16.40 15.26 4.75
N ARG A 116 -16.18 16.57 4.56
CA ARG A 116 -15.00 17.03 3.81
C ARG A 116 -13.74 16.46 4.50
N PRO A 117 -12.83 15.81 3.77
CA PRO A 117 -11.56 15.38 4.33
C PRO A 117 -10.85 16.58 4.95
N ASP A 118 -10.23 16.36 6.11
CA ASP A 118 -9.38 17.37 6.72
C ASP A 118 -8.08 17.48 5.91
N LEU A 119 -7.78 18.70 5.47
CA LEU A 119 -6.60 19.02 4.66
C LEU A 119 -5.68 20.01 5.38
N ASP A 120 -5.91 20.33 6.65
CA ASP A 120 -5.18 21.39 7.38
C ASP A 120 -3.67 21.14 7.42
N GLU A 121 -3.24 19.90 7.63
CA GLU A 121 -1.81 19.54 7.55
C GLU A 121 -1.22 19.80 6.15
N LEU A 122 -2.00 19.55 5.10
CA LEU A 122 -1.58 19.76 3.72
C LEU A 122 -1.58 21.25 3.35
N ASP A 123 -2.59 21.99 3.80
CA ASP A 123 -2.68 23.44 3.66
C ASP A 123 -1.50 24.15 4.33
N ASN A 124 -1.20 23.77 5.57
CA ASN A 124 -0.07 24.31 6.32
C ASN A 124 1.24 23.99 5.60
N TYR A 125 1.43 22.75 5.15
CA TYR A 125 2.59 22.38 4.36
C TYR A 125 2.73 23.26 3.10
N MET A 126 1.68 23.39 2.30
CA MET A 126 1.71 24.22 1.09
C MET A 126 2.03 25.69 1.40
N LYS A 127 1.60 26.23 2.54
CA LYS A 127 1.88 27.62 2.94
C LYS A 127 3.30 27.83 3.46
N THR A 128 3.83 26.89 4.23
CA THR A 128 5.02 27.11 5.07
C THR A 128 6.25 26.31 4.66
N ILE A 129 6.27 25.65 3.49
CA ILE A 129 7.49 24.99 3.03
C ILE A 129 8.67 25.99 2.94
N PRO A 130 9.90 25.59 3.31
CA PRO A 130 11.08 26.41 3.09
C PRO A 130 11.34 26.63 1.59
N GLU A 131 11.80 27.83 1.22
CA GLU A 131 12.20 28.17 -0.15
C GLU A 131 13.47 27.40 -0.60
N SER A 132 14.15 26.72 0.31
CA SER A 132 15.33 25.92 0.02
C SER A 132 15.01 24.49 -0.45
N TYR A 133 13.74 24.06 -0.44
CA TYR A 133 13.37 22.69 -0.78
C TYR A 133 13.44 22.47 -2.29
N SER A 134 14.18 21.46 -2.73
CA SER A 134 14.11 20.97 -4.11
C SER A 134 12.69 20.45 -4.45
N LEU A 135 12.39 20.31 -5.75
CA LEU A 135 11.12 19.75 -6.20
C LEU A 135 10.88 18.34 -5.64
N ASP A 136 11.93 17.52 -5.56
CA ASP A 136 11.86 16.16 -5.03
C ASP A 136 11.50 16.15 -3.53
N GLU A 137 12.18 16.98 -2.73
CA GLU A 137 11.88 17.15 -1.29
C GLU A 137 10.46 17.67 -1.07
N PHE A 138 10.03 18.63 -1.90
CA PHE A 138 8.67 19.16 -1.87
C PHE A 138 7.62 18.06 -2.14
N LEU A 139 7.81 17.25 -3.18
CA LEU A 139 6.86 16.19 -3.53
C LEU A 139 6.87 15.04 -2.52
N ARG A 140 8.03 14.63 -2.01
CA ARG A 140 8.14 13.66 -0.89
C ARG A 140 7.38 14.16 0.33
N GLY A 141 7.59 15.43 0.70
CA GLY A 141 6.89 16.05 1.80
C GLY A 141 5.37 16.08 1.57
N PHE A 142 4.92 16.46 0.38
CA PHE A 142 3.50 16.46 -0.01
C PHE A 142 2.86 15.08 0.22
N PHE A 143 3.44 14.00 -0.35
CA PHE A 143 2.87 12.66 -0.21
C PHE A 143 2.89 12.15 1.24
N ARG A 144 3.89 12.54 2.04
CA ARG A 144 3.93 12.22 3.47
C ARG A 144 2.76 12.83 4.24
N ARG A 145 2.32 14.05 3.90
CA ARG A 145 1.13 14.67 4.51
C ARG A 145 -0.15 14.09 3.92
N LEU A 146 -0.19 13.87 2.60
CA LEU A 146 -1.35 13.27 1.93
C LEU A 146 -1.76 11.94 2.55
N LYS A 147 -0.78 11.06 2.87
CA LYS A 147 -1.01 9.77 3.54
C LYS A 147 -1.74 9.86 4.87
N LYS A 148 -1.81 11.04 5.49
CA LYS A 148 -2.51 11.28 6.77
C LYS A 148 -3.95 11.75 6.62
N VAL A 149 -4.38 12.09 5.40
CA VAL A 149 -5.77 12.47 5.14
C VAL A 149 -6.68 11.30 5.49
N ASN A 150 -7.76 11.57 6.23
CA ASN A 150 -8.75 10.57 6.61
C ASN A 150 -10.11 10.87 5.94
N ILE A 151 -10.69 9.86 5.32
CA ILE A 151 -11.99 9.90 4.65
C ILE A 151 -12.97 9.01 5.40
N ILE A 152 -13.93 9.65 6.07
CA ILE A 152 -14.97 8.95 6.82
C ILE A 152 -15.97 8.29 5.86
N LEU A 153 -16.15 6.98 6.03
CA LEU A 153 -17.05 6.16 5.22
C LEU A 153 -18.49 6.15 5.79
N ARG A 154 -19.50 5.98 4.92
CA ARG A 154 -20.86 5.60 5.38
C ARG A 154 -20.89 4.12 5.71
N SER A 155 -21.95 3.69 6.38
CA SER A 155 -22.19 2.29 6.74
C SER A 155 -22.03 1.33 5.56
N ARG A 156 -22.54 1.70 4.38
CA ARG A 156 -22.42 0.85 3.18
C ARG A 156 -20.99 0.69 2.67
N GLU A 157 -20.19 1.77 2.73
CA GLU A 157 -18.81 1.72 2.25
C GLU A 157 -17.92 1.01 3.28
N ALA A 158 -18.19 1.17 4.57
CA ALA A 158 -17.52 0.44 5.64
C ALA A 158 -17.78 -1.08 5.56
N GLU A 159 -19.03 -1.49 5.35
CA GLU A 159 -19.40 -2.91 5.22
C GLU A 159 -18.74 -3.58 3.99
N ILE A 160 -18.68 -2.86 2.87
CA ILE A 160 -17.99 -3.34 1.67
C ILE A 160 -16.47 -3.35 1.88
N LEU A 161 -15.89 -2.33 2.54
CA LEU A 161 -14.48 -2.32 2.91
C LEU A 161 -14.11 -3.54 3.77
N GLN A 162 -14.92 -3.87 4.78
CA GLN A 162 -14.73 -5.04 5.64
C GLN A 162 -14.68 -6.33 4.80
N LEU A 163 -15.64 -6.52 3.90
CA LEU A 163 -15.65 -7.69 3.00
C LEU A 163 -14.45 -7.70 2.05
N LEU A 164 -14.13 -6.56 1.42
CA LEU A 164 -13.01 -6.43 0.49
C LEU A 164 -11.63 -6.48 1.17
N SER A 165 -11.58 -6.34 2.49
CA SER A 165 -10.38 -6.62 3.28
C SER A 165 -10.28 -8.10 3.68
N ASN A 166 -11.39 -8.84 3.71
CA ASN A 166 -11.40 -10.23 4.18
C ASN A 166 -10.52 -11.14 3.31
N ILE A 167 -9.43 -11.61 3.89
CA ILE A 167 -8.42 -12.44 3.24
C ILE A 167 -8.97 -13.76 2.65
N GLU A 168 -9.99 -14.37 3.27
CA GLU A 168 -10.58 -15.62 2.76
C GLU A 168 -11.48 -15.34 1.56
N PHE A 169 -12.24 -14.24 1.61
CA PHE A 169 -13.04 -13.79 0.47
C PHE A 169 -12.17 -13.44 -0.75
N LEU A 170 -10.97 -12.91 -0.51
CA LEU A 170 -9.99 -12.62 -1.55
C LEU A 170 -9.17 -13.84 -2.00
N LYS A 171 -9.23 -14.96 -1.28
CA LYS A 171 -8.55 -16.21 -1.64
C LYS A 171 -9.45 -17.11 -2.50
N THR A 172 -10.70 -17.24 -2.09
CA THR A 172 -11.61 -18.25 -2.62
C THR A 172 -12.92 -17.60 -3.09
N LYS A 173 -13.45 -18.11 -4.20
CA LYS A 173 -14.75 -17.70 -4.73
C LYS A 173 -15.89 -18.40 -3.97
N ILE A 174 -17.12 -17.98 -4.24
CA ILE A 174 -18.33 -18.56 -3.62
C ILE A 174 -18.48 -20.05 -3.99
N ASP A 175 -17.98 -20.46 -5.15
CA ASP A 175 -17.97 -21.85 -5.64
C ASP A 175 -16.76 -22.67 -5.17
N ASP A 176 -16.06 -22.20 -4.13
CA ASP A 176 -14.83 -22.78 -3.58
C ASP A 176 -13.62 -22.83 -4.53
N SER A 177 -13.73 -22.23 -5.72
CA SER A 177 -12.60 -22.16 -6.66
C SER A 177 -11.58 -21.08 -6.27
N SER A 178 -10.30 -21.30 -6.62
CA SER A 178 -9.22 -20.33 -6.38
C SER A 178 -9.47 -19.01 -7.12
N ARG A 179 -9.31 -17.89 -6.42
CA ARG A 179 -9.56 -16.56 -6.98
C ARG A 179 -8.35 -16.06 -7.79
N ILE A 180 -8.54 -15.96 -9.12
CA ILE A 180 -7.55 -15.39 -10.06
C ILE A 180 -7.99 -14.04 -10.67
N THR A 181 -9.16 -13.54 -10.28
CA THR A 181 -9.72 -12.24 -10.68
C THR A 181 -10.30 -11.53 -9.46
N ILE A 182 -10.29 -10.19 -9.47
CA ILE A 182 -10.95 -9.40 -8.43
C ILE A 182 -12.43 -9.78 -8.26
N PRO A 183 -13.01 -9.67 -7.05
CA PRO A 183 -14.44 -9.87 -6.84
C PRO A 183 -15.29 -8.93 -7.71
N THR A 184 -16.37 -9.47 -8.28
CA THR A 184 -17.37 -8.69 -9.00
C THR A 184 -18.42 -8.09 -8.07
N ASP A 185 -19.09 -7.01 -8.50
CA ASP A 185 -20.22 -6.43 -7.75
C ASP A 185 -21.33 -7.46 -7.46
N LYS A 186 -21.53 -8.42 -8.37
CA LYS A 186 -22.48 -9.52 -8.21
C LYS A 186 -22.08 -10.44 -7.04
N GLU A 187 -20.82 -10.86 -6.98
CA GLU A 187 -20.31 -11.68 -5.87
C GLU A 187 -20.43 -10.94 -4.53
N ILE A 188 -20.11 -9.63 -4.51
CA ILE A 188 -20.23 -8.80 -3.30
C ILE A 188 -21.69 -8.77 -2.81
N LEU A 189 -22.65 -8.55 -3.72
CA LEU A 189 -24.08 -8.56 -3.40
C LEU A 189 -24.54 -9.90 -2.83
N GLU A 190 -24.09 -11.02 -3.42
CA GLU A 190 -24.44 -12.38 -3.00
C GLU A 190 -23.92 -12.68 -1.60
N VAL A 191 -22.65 -12.37 -1.30
CA VAL A 191 -22.05 -12.61 0.03
C VAL A 191 -22.68 -11.75 1.10
N LEU A 192 -22.99 -10.48 0.81
CA LEU A 192 -23.67 -9.58 1.74
C LEU A 192 -25.17 -9.89 1.88
N LYS A 193 -25.70 -10.91 1.17
CA LYS A 193 -27.12 -11.28 1.13
C LYS A 193 -28.03 -10.09 0.80
N PHE A 194 -27.53 -9.19 -0.03
CA PHE A 194 -28.27 -8.02 -0.46
C PHE A 194 -29.22 -8.37 -1.60
N ASN A 195 -30.43 -7.81 -1.55
CA ASN A 195 -31.39 -7.98 -2.64
C ASN A 195 -30.91 -7.29 -3.93
N ARG A 196 -31.46 -7.68 -5.09
CA ARG A 196 -31.14 -7.05 -6.39
C ARG A 196 -31.40 -5.53 -6.44
N LYS A 197 -32.24 -5.00 -5.55
CA LYS A 197 -32.49 -3.55 -5.45
C LYS A 197 -31.26 -2.78 -4.92
N ASN A 198 -30.31 -3.46 -4.29
CA ASN A 198 -29.08 -2.88 -3.75
C ASN A 198 -27.90 -2.85 -4.75
N VAL A 199 -28.06 -3.31 -6.00
CA VAL A 199 -26.96 -3.35 -6.99
C VAL A 199 -26.28 -2.00 -7.12
N LYS A 200 -27.04 -0.93 -7.38
CA LYS A 200 -26.51 0.44 -7.47
C LYS A 200 -25.85 0.92 -6.17
N LYS A 201 -26.27 0.41 -5.02
CA LYS A 201 -25.69 0.77 -3.71
C LYS A 201 -24.29 0.17 -3.57
N VAL A 202 -24.09 -1.08 -4.00
CA VAL A 202 -22.78 -1.75 -4.02
C VAL A 202 -21.87 -1.09 -5.03
N GLU A 203 -22.33 -0.94 -6.28
CA GLU A 203 -21.57 -0.28 -7.35
C GLU A 203 -21.06 1.11 -6.92
N ARG A 204 -21.93 1.93 -6.33
CA ARG A 204 -21.55 3.27 -5.83
C ARG A 204 -20.49 3.21 -4.73
N ALA A 205 -20.57 2.24 -3.83
CA ALA A 205 -19.63 2.10 -2.74
C ALA A 205 -18.27 1.57 -3.22
N VAL A 206 -18.25 0.57 -4.11
CA VAL A 206 -17.02 0.09 -4.76
C VAL A 206 -16.35 1.23 -5.52
N ASN A 207 -17.11 1.96 -6.34
CA ASN A 207 -16.61 3.14 -7.05
C ASN A 207 -16.12 4.24 -6.11
N PHE A 208 -16.76 4.44 -4.95
CA PHE A 208 -16.31 5.39 -3.95
C PHE A 208 -14.95 5.00 -3.35
N LEU A 209 -14.81 3.74 -2.92
CA LEU A 209 -13.58 3.21 -2.32
C LEU A 209 -12.42 3.24 -3.32
N PHE A 210 -12.66 2.84 -4.57
CA PHE A 210 -11.65 2.87 -5.63
C PHE A 210 -11.31 4.30 -6.05
N GLY A 211 -12.32 5.15 -6.28
CA GLY A 211 -12.14 6.52 -6.77
C GLY A 211 -11.39 7.43 -5.81
N HIS A 212 -11.49 7.18 -4.50
CA HIS A 212 -10.70 7.88 -3.46
C HIS A 212 -9.44 7.12 -3.06
N LYS A 213 -9.08 6.05 -3.78
CA LYS A 213 -7.89 5.22 -3.51
C LYS A 213 -7.87 4.63 -2.08
N ILE A 214 -9.04 4.45 -1.47
CA ILE A 214 -9.21 3.92 -0.12
C ILE A 214 -8.95 2.43 -0.07
N CYS A 215 -9.51 1.67 -1.03
CA CYS A 215 -9.29 0.24 -1.14
C CYS A 215 -9.01 -0.12 -2.59
N TYR A 216 -7.81 -0.64 -2.85
CA TYR A 216 -7.39 -1.09 -4.16
C TYR A 216 -7.25 -2.61 -4.16
N ILE A 217 -8.31 -3.30 -4.58
CA ILE A 217 -8.47 -4.76 -4.45
C ILE A 217 -7.71 -5.58 -5.48
N SER A 218 -7.22 -4.96 -6.55
CA SER A 218 -6.42 -5.65 -7.57
C SER A 218 -4.95 -5.79 -7.19
N GLY A 219 -4.53 -5.24 -6.04
CA GLY A 219 -3.20 -5.49 -5.50
C GLY A 219 -2.95 -6.99 -5.31
N ILE A 220 -1.74 -7.44 -5.55
CA ILE A 220 -1.33 -8.83 -5.28
C ILE A 220 -0.13 -8.87 -4.34
N ILE A 221 0.01 -9.99 -3.64
CA ILE A 221 1.17 -10.32 -2.82
C ILE A 221 1.62 -11.72 -3.19
N MET A 222 2.94 -11.93 -3.26
CA MET A 222 3.54 -13.20 -3.68
C MET A 222 4.36 -13.84 -2.58
N ASN A 223 4.44 -15.16 -2.59
CA ASN A 223 5.35 -15.99 -1.80
C ASN A 223 6.46 -16.55 -2.71
N PRO A 224 7.58 -15.81 -2.90
CA PRO A 224 8.72 -16.28 -3.67
C PRO A 224 9.28 -17.63 -3.21
N ALA A 225 9.09 -18.01 -1.95
CA ALA A 225 9.63 -19.28 -1.45
C ALA A 225 9.06 -20.51 -2.17
N LYS A 226 7.81 -20.43 -2.62
CA LYS A 226 7.19 -21.47 -3.47
C LYS A 226 7.87 -21.64 -4.81
N LEU A 227 8.69 -20.68 -5.23
CA LEU A 227 9.42 -20.65 -6.49
C LEU A 227 10.94 -20.83 -6.30
N GLY A 228 11.37 -21.32 -5.13
CA GLY A 228 12.79 -21.61 -4.88
C GLY A 228 13.60 -20.43 -4.36
N TYR A 229 12.95 -19.49 -3.67
CA TYR A 229 13.63 -18.39 -2.97
C TYR A 229 13.69 -18.62 -1.47
N TYR A 230 14.81 -18.23 -0.87
CA TYR A 230 15.11 -18.33 0.54
C TYR A 230 14.98 -16.96 1.21
N PHE A 231 14.38 -16.95 2.41
CA PHE A 231 14.24 -15.76 3.23
C PHE A 231 15.19 -15.85 4.43
N ALA A 232 16.10 -14.89 4.55
CA ALA A 232 17.02 -14.78 5.67
C ALA A 232 16.88 -13.41 6.33
N LEU A 233 16.88 -13.39 7.67
CA LEU A 233 16.95 -12.19 8.49
C LEU A 233 18.40 -11.94 8.88
N ILE A 234 18.88 -10.72 8.65
CA ILE A 234 20.22 -10.25 9.01
C ILE A 234 20.08 -8.95 9.79
N ASP A 235 20.74 -8.85 10.94
CA ASP A 235 20.80 -7.64 11.75
C ASP A 235 22.08 -6.86 11.38
N ASP A 236 21.92 -5.71 10.72
CA ASP A 236 22.98 -4.80 10.28
C ASP A 236 23.14 -3.65 11.30
N GLU A 237 23.81 -3.95 12.41
CA GLU A 237 23.99 -3.00 13.52
C GLU A 237 24.84 -1.77 13.13
N LYS A 238 25.71 -1.90 12.13
CA LYS A 238 26.67 -0.85 11.74
C LYS A 238 26.41 -0.24 10.37
N ASN A 239 25.39 -0.69 9.63
CA ASN A 239 25.14 -0.30 8.24
C ASN A 239 26.34 -0.59 7.32
N LEU A 240 27.04 -1.69 7.57
CA LEU A 240 28.28 -2.03 6.87
C LEU A 240 28.08 -3.18 5.88
N LEU A 241 26.89 -3.77 5.84
CA LEU A 241 26.62 -4.90 4.96
C LEU A 241 26.38 -4.42 3.53
N ASP A 242 27.26 -4.82 2.63
CA ASP A 242 27.11 -4.63 1.19
C ASP A 242 26.20 -5.72 0.60
N ILE A 243 24.90 -5.60 0.88
CA ILE A 243 23.87 -6.46 0.30
C ILE A 243 23.29 -5.73 -0.91
N ASP A 244 23.35 -6.38 -2.07
CA ASP A 244 22.70 -5.87 -3.28
C ASP A 244 21.22 -5.58 -3.01
N SER A 245 20.85 -4.32 -3.20
CA SER A 245 19.51 -3.78 -2.97
C SER A 245 18.39 -4.56 -3.68
N ALA A 246 18.71 -5.24 -4.79
CA ALA A 246 17.75 -6.09 -5.50
C ALA A 246 17.28 -7.29 -4.67
N ASN A 247 18.09 -7.77 -3.72
CA ASN A 247 17.77 -8.90 -2.85
C ASN A 247 17.08 -8.48 -1.54
N ILE A 248 17.03 -7.19 -1.24
CA ILE A 248 16.39 -6.69 -0.01
C ILE A 248 14.88 -6.79 -0.19
N PHE A 249 14.25 -7.69 0.57
CA PHE A 249 12.80 -7.86 0.57
C PHE A 249 12.13 -6.92 1.58
N CYS A 250 12.73 -6.77 2.75
CA CYS A 250 12.24 -5.90 3.82
C CYS A 250 13.41 -5.27 4.56
N LYS A 251 13.25 -4.01 4.99
CA LYS A 251 14.21 -3.31 5.86
C LYS A 251 13.45 -2.55 6.94
N VAL A 252 13.79 -2.85 8.19
CA VAL A 252 13.21 -2.23 9.37
C VAL A 252 14.30 -1.44 10.10
N PRO A 253 14.27 -0.10 10.06
CA PRO A 253 15.21 0.72 10.81
C PRO A 253 14.89 0.73 12.30
N PHE A 254 15.87 0.48 13.15
CA PHE A 254 15.83 0.61 14.60
C PHE A 254 16.90 1.60 15.07
N GLN A 255 16.86 1.99 16.35
CA GLN A 255 17.82 2.95 16.92
C GLN A 255 19.29 2.46 16.84
N MET A 256 19.51 1.14 16.93
CA MET A 256 20.84 0.52 16.99
C MET A 256 21.26 -0.13 15.66
N GLY A 257 20.57 0.17 14.55
CA GLY A 257 20.88 -0.41 13.24
C GLY A 257 19.64 -0.81 12.46
N ASN A 258 19.82 -1.60 11.40
CA ASN A 258 18.74 -2.08 10.57
C ASN A 258 18.58 -3.59 10.71
N SER A 259 17.35 -4.07 10.77
CA SER A 259 17.07 -5.49 10.54
C SER A 259 16.57 -5.67 9.11
N ILE A 260 17.22 -6.54 8.34
CA ILE A 260 17.03 -6.70 6.91
C ILE A 260 16.57 -8.13 6.63
N ILE A 261 15.49 -8.27 5.86
CA ILE A 261 15.12 -9.54 5.26
C ILE A 261 15.62 -9.55 3.82
N VAL A 262 16.49 -10.49 3.52
CA VAL A 262 16.92 -10.78 2.15
C VAL A 262 16.11 -11.93 1.57
N CYS A 263 15.80 -11.83 0.28
CA CYS A 263 15.15 -12.86 -0.51
C CYS A 263 16.07 -13.15 -1.70
N MET A 264 16.56 -14.38 -1.81
CA MET A 264 17.47 -14.80 -2.90
C MET A 264 17.23 -16.25 -3.24
N ARG A 265 17.73 -16.75 -4.36
CA ARG A 265 17.54 -18.16 -4.71
C ARG A 265 18.29 -19.08 -3.73
N PHE A 266 17.71 -20.23 -3.41
CA PHE A 266 18.31 -21.21 -2.46
C PHE A 266 19.74 -21.61 -2.83
N ASP A 267 20.05 -21.75 -4.12
CA ASP A 267 21.37 -22.13 -4.63
C ASP A 267 22.44 -21.05 -4.44
N GLN A 268 22.03 -19.79 -4.26
CA GLN A 268 22.95 -18.65 -4.08
C GLN A 268 23.27 -18.35 -2.61
N VAL A 269 22.55 -18.96 -1.66
CA VAL A 269 22.70 -18.67 -0.22
C VAL A 269 24.13 -18.89 0.28
N PRO A 270 24.81 -20.02 -0.01
CA PRO A 270 26.17 -20.25 0.50
C PRO A 270 27.18 -19.20 0.00
N GLU A 271 27.04 -18.76 -1.25
CA GLU A 271 27.92 -17.77 -1.87
C GLU A 271 27.66 -16.36 -1.34
N ARG A 272 26.39 -15.95 -1.25
CA ARG A 272 26.03 -14.55 -0.98
C ARG A 272 26.01 -14.19 0.50
N ILE A 273 25.56 -15.11 1.36
CA ILE A 273 25.38 -14.84 2.79
C ILE A 273 25.94 -15.94 3.69
N GLY A 274 26.67 -16.92 3.14
CA GLY A 274 27.22 -18.04 3.91
C GLY A 274 28.24 -17.64 4.98
N ASN A 275 28.85 -16.45 4.87
CA ASN A 275 29.80 -15.90 5.85
C ASN A 275 29.18 -14.85 6.80
N ILE A 276 27.86 -14.66 6.75
CA ILE A 276 27.15 -13.68 7.56
C ILE A 276 26.30 -14.45 8.58
N ASP A 277 26.25 -14.00 9.82
CA ASP A 277 25.31 -14.52 10.80
C ASP A 277 23.88 -14.12 10.40
N TYR A 278 23.06 -15.10 10.04
CA TYR A 278 21.68 -14.88 9.63
C TYR A 278 20.73 -15.86 10.31
N ILE A 279 19.46 -15.46 10.39
CA ILE A 279 18.36 -16.27 10.91
C ILE A 279 17.48 -16.73 9.74
N PRO A 280 17.31 -18.05 9.51
CA PRO A 280 16.35 -18.57 8.53
C PRO A 280 14.94 -18.11 8.89
N LEU A 281 14.16 -17.60 7.93
CA LEU A 281 12.75 -17.33 8.16
C LEU A 281 11.92 -18.54 7.69
N THR A 282 11.07 -19.04 8.58
CA THR A 282 10.30 -20.26 8.34
C THR A 282 8.88 -20.00 7.85
N HIS A 283 8.30 -18.87 8.28
CA HIS A 283 6.91 -18.55 8.00
C HIS A 283 6.72 -17.05 7.81
N TRP A 284 5.75 -16.71 6.97
CA TRP A 284 5.23 -15.37 6.83
C TRP A 284 3.74 -15.36 7.17
N PHE A 285 3.40 -14.67 8.25
CA PHE A 285 2.05 -14.43 8.70
C PHE A 285 1.60 -13.03 8.29
N TRP A 286 0.40 -12.91 7.72
CA TRP A 286 -0.12 -11.60 7.36
C TRP A 286 -1.63 -11.51 7.36
N ASN A 287 -2.12 -10.28 7.54
CA ASN A 287 -3.54 -9.95 7.51
C ASN A 287 -3.76 -8.51 6.99
N VAL A 288 -4.93 -8.30 6.41
CA VAL A 288 -5.55 -6.99 6.21
C VAL A 288 -6.99 -7.16 6.64
N ASN A 289 -7.41 -6.59 7.77
CA ASN A 289 -8.74 -6.80 8.32
C ASN A 289 -9.32 -5.49 8.86
N MET A 290 -10.43 -5.05 8.27
CA MET A 290 -11.11 -3.82 8.65
C MET A 290 -12.36 -4.07 9.49
N ASN A 291 -12.55 -5.27 10.06
CA ASN A 291 -13.73 -5.63 10.86
C ASN A 291 -14.01 -4.65 12.02
N SER A 292 -12.96 -4.08 12.61
CA SER A 292 -13.07 -3.11 13.71
C SER A 292 -13.42 -1.68 13.23
N TYR A 293 -13.38 -1.41 11.92
CA TYR A 293 -13.73 -0.11 11.35
C TYR A 293 -15.24 0.09 11.33
N GLY A 294 -15.73 1.09 12.04
CA GLY A 294 -17.13 1.49 12.07
C GLY A 294 -17.44 2.72 11.22
N ALA A 295 -18.71 2.91 10.87
CA ALA A 295 -19.18 4.10 10.16
C ALA A 295 -19.50 5.30 11.07
N LYS A 296 -18.91 5.34 12.27
CA LYS A 296 -19.11 6.46 13.21
C LYS A 296 -18.41 7.72 12.67
N LYS A 297 -19.04 8.88 12.87
CA LYS A 297 -18.59 10.16 12.28
C LYS A 297 -17.36 10.78 12.95
N GLU A 298 -17.15 10.52 14.23
CA GLU A 298 -16.09 11.15 15.03
C GLU A 298 -14.84 10.27 15.09
N ASP A 299 -14.98 9.02 15.54
CA ASP A 299 -13.90 8.03 15.55
C ASP A 299 -14.39 6.69 14.94
N PRO A 300 -14.02 6.40 13.68
CA PRO A 300 -14.29 5.10 13.05
C PRO A 300 -13.64 3.90 13.76
N TRP A 301 -12.59 4.12 14.56
CA TRP A 301 -11.78 3.10 15.21
C TRP A 301 -12.05 2.96 16.72
N GLU A 302 -13.08 3.61 17.23
CA GLU A 302 -13.42 3.62 18.65
C GLU A 302 -13.56 2.20 19.22
N LYS A 303 -14.15 1.28 18.44
CA LYS A 303 -14.38 -0.12 18.82
C LYS A 303 -13.13 -1.00 18.75
N MET A 304 -12.06 -0.54 18.10
CA MET A 304 -10.80 -1.28 18.03
C MET A 304 -10.17 -1.35 19.41
N ARG A 305 -9.85 -2.56 19.84
CA ARG A 305 -9.11 -2.83 21.08
C ARG A 305 -7.74 -3.37 20.73
N ILE A 306 -6.73 -2.93 21.47
CA ILE A 306 -5.44 -3.61 21.44
C ILE A 306 -5.61 -4.97 22.13
N PRO A 307 -5.10 -6.06 21.54
CA PRO A 307 -5.17 -7.38 22.16
C PRO A 307 -4.33 -7.45 23.43
N ASN A 308 -4.86 -8.12 24.45
CA ASN A 308 -4.09 -8.48 25.64
C ASN A 308 -3.13 -9.63 25.30
N PHE A 309 -1.84 -9.33 25.14
CA PHE A 309 -0.83 -10.32 24.76
C PHE A 309 -0.51 -11.32 25.88
N SER A 310 -0.93 -11.04 27.10
CA SER A 310 -0.77 -11.89 28.28
C SER A 310 -1.90 -12.90 28.48
N ALA A 311 -2.96 -12.85 27.66
CA ALA A 311 -4.09 -13.77 27.74
C ALA A 311 -3.72 -15.17 27.23
N ASP A 312 -4.08 -16.20 28.01
CA ASP A 312 -3.67 -17.58 27.73
C ASP A 312 -4.41 -18.21 26.55
N ASP A 313 -5.64 -17.77 26.23
CA ASP A 313 -6.44 -18.27 25.13
C ASP A 313 -6.89 -17.15 24.18
N MET A 314 -5.95 -16.68 23.37
CA MET A 314 -6.26 -15.70 22.34
C MET A 314 -6.89 -16.39 21.13
N GLU A 315 -8.19 -16.12 20.90
CA GLU A 315 -8.90 -16.60 19.70
C GLU A 315 -8.17 -16.20 18.42
N LEU A 316 -8.10 -17.14 17.48
CA LEU A 316 -7.50 -16.95 16.17
C LEU A 316 -8.46 -16.15 15.27
N GLU A 317 -8.06 -14.93 14.89
CA GLU A 317 -8.67 -14.29 13.72
C GLU A 317 -8.23 -14.98 12.44
N LYS A 318 -8.99 -14.76 11.35
CA LYS A 318 -8.58 -15.23 10.02
C LYS A 318 -7.35 -14.43 9.57
N TYR A 319 -6.22 -15.11 9.39
CA TYR A 319 -4.99 -14.58 8.79
C TYR A 319 -4.39 -15.59 7.80
N ARG A 320 -3.41 -15.15 7.01
CA ARG A 320 -2.65 -16.02 6.11
C ARG A 320 -1.35 -16.44 6.76
N LYS A 321 -1.04 -17.74 6.65
CA LYS A 321 0.22 -18.35 7.08
C LYS A 321 0.86 -18.98 5.86
N TRP A 322 1.96 -18.40 5.40
CA TRP A 322 2.76 -18.94 4.31
C TRP A 322 4.00 -19.61 4.85
N ASN A 323 4.26 -20.82 4.36
CA ASN A 323 5.50 -21.54 4.60
C ASN A 323 6.58 -20.98 3.65
N LEU A 324 7.76 -20.69 4.20
CA LEU A 324 8.90 -20.11 3.49
C LEU A 324 10.05 -21.10 3.22
N THR A 325 9.93 -22.36 3.67
CA THR A 325 10.99 -23.38 3.58
C THR A 325 10.67 -24.49 2.57
N GLU A 326 9.43 -24.56 2.09
CA GLU A 326 8.96 -25.62 1.19
C GLU A 326 8.63 -25.09 -0.21
N PRO A 327 9.59 -25.14 -1.16
CA PRO A 327 9.33 -24.80 -2.55
C PRO A 327 8.39 -25.80 -3.22
N LEU A 328 7.79 -25.42 -4.35
CA LEU A 328 7.00 -26.35 -5.14
C LEU A 328 7.89 -27.38 -5.83
N THR A 329 7.40 -28.61 -5.88
CA THR A 329 8.05 -29.69 -6.62
C THR A 329 7.78 -29.65 -8.12
N LYS A 330 6.85 -28.81 -8.58
CA LYS A 330 6.55 -28.64 -10.00
C LYS A 330 7.72 -27.99 -10.72
N GLU A 331 8.20 -28.64 -11.77
CA GLU A 331 9.06 -28.00 -12.76
C GLU A 331 8.22 -27.14 -13.71
N PHE A 332 8.59 -25.87 -13.84
CA PHE A 332 7.94 -24.93 -14.74
C PHE A 332 8.71 -24.86 -16.07
N THR A 333 7.98 -24.87 -17.16
CA THR A 333 8.53 -24.65 -18.50
C THR A 333 9.07 -23.23 -18.65
N SER A 334 9.95 -23.00 -19.65
CA SER A 334 10.46 -21.66 -19.96
C SER A 334 9.36 -20.64 -20.29
N TYR A 335 8.21 -21.10 -20.80
CA TYR A 335 7.05 -20.25 -21.05
C TYR A 335 6.34 -19.86 -19.75
N GLU A 336 6.08 -20.81 -18.85
CA GLU A 336 5.48 -20.54 -17.54
C GLU A 336 6.37 -19.61 -16.70
N TRP A 337 7.69 -19.79 -16.75
CA TRP A 337 8.63 -18.88 -16.09
C TRP A 337 8.53 -17.44 -16.60
N LYS A 338 8.32 -17.21 -17.90
CA LYS A 338 8.11 -15.85 -18.43
C LYS A 338 6.85 -15.19 -17.82
N ILE A 339 5.78 -15.97 -17.63
CA ILE A 339 4.55 -15.49 -17.00
C ILE A 339 4.79 -15.20 -15.51
N ILE A 340 5.46 -16.11 -14.80
CA ILE A 340 5.78 -15.97 -13.37
C ILE A 340 6.64 -14.73 -13.13
N LYS A 341 7.69 -14.50 -13.94
CA LYS A 341 8.56 -13.33 -13.83
C LYS A 341 7.78 -12.03 -14.04
N LYS A 342 6.95 -11.97 -15.09
CA LYS A 342 6.06 -10.82 -15.31
C LYS A 342 5.12 -10.58 -14.13
N LEU A 343 4.49 -11.63 -13.60
CA LEU A 343 3.63 -11.53 -12.43
C LEU A 343 4.39 -11.00 -11.21
N SER A 344 5.64 -11.44 -11.01
CA SER A 344 6.51 -11.01 -9.91
C SER A 344 6.94 -9.54 -9.96
N GLN A 345 6.86 -8.94 -11.15
CA GLN A 345 7.14 -7.52 -11.38
C GLN A 345 5.88 -6.65 -11.28
N MET A 346 4.70 -7.27 -11.27
CA MET A 346 3.42 -6.58 -11.19
C MET A 346 2.96 -6.47 -9.73
N ASN A 347 2.53 -5.29 -9.33
CA ASN A 347 1.89 -5.06 -8.04
C ASN A 347 0.35 -5.15 -8.12
N GLN A 348 -0.21 -5.28 -9.33
CA GLN A 348 -1.66 -5.29 -9.60
C GLN A 348 -2.03 -6.29 -10.69
N LEU A 349 -3.06 -7.10 -10.45
CA LEU A 349 -3.62 -8.05 -11.42
C LEU A 349 -5.11 -7.78 -11.64
N SER A 350 -5.49 -7.30 -12.82
CA SER A 350 -6.87 -7.05 -13.22
C SER A 350 -7.29 -7.96 -14.38
N VAL A 351 -8.60 -8.01 -14.66
CA VAL A 351 -9.10 -8.76 -15.82
C VAL A 351 -8.49 -8.24 -17.12
N ASP A 352 -8.24 -6.94 -17.20
CA ASP A 352 -7.74 -6.27 -18.40
C ASP A 352 -6.26 -6.61 -18.68
N ASN A 353 -5.44 -6.77 -17.63
CA ASN A 353 -4.00 -6.97 -17.77
C ASN A 353 -3.55 -8.44 -17.69
N ILE A 354 -4.43 -9.40 -17.40
CA ILE A 354 -4.09 -10.84 -17.39
C ILE A 354 -3.46 -11.28 -18.72
N LYS A 355 -3.92 -10.73 -19.85
CA LYS A 355 -3.37 -11.10 -21.17
C LYS A 355 -1.95 -10.58 -21.38
N GLU A 356 -1.56 -9.50 -20.71
CA GLU A 356 -0.22 -8.91 -20.81
C GLU A 356 0.86 -9.81 -20.18
N LEU A 357 0.44 -10.75 -19.33
CA LEU A 357 1.32 -11.78 -18.77
C LEU A 357 1.90 -12.72 -19.83
N SER A 358 1.17 -12.97 -20.93
CA SER A 358 1.65 -13.85 -22.00
C SER A 358 2.22 -13.04 -23.17
N PRO A 359 3.44 -13.36 -23.65
CA PRO A 359 3.96 -12.83 -24.91
C PRO A 359 3.18 -13.27 -26.15
N SER A 360 2.51 -14.42 -26.11
CA SER A 360 1.81 -15.04 -27.26
C SER A 360 0.30 -14.84 -27.23
N GLY A 361 -0.25 -14.25 -26.15
CA GLY A 361 -1.68 -13.99 -26.00
C GLY A 361 -2.55 -15.21 -25.68
N ASP A 362 -1.96 -16.38 -25.38
CA ASP A 362 -2.71 -17.58 -24.99
C ASP A 362 -3.31 -17.44 -23.58
N SER A 363 -4.53 -16.90 -23.54
CA SER A 363 -5.27 -16.66 -22.30
C SER A 363 -5.61 -17.94 -21.52
N LYS A 364 -5.75 -19.09 -22.18
CA LYS A 364 -6.18 -20.33 -21.50
C LYS A 364 -5.05 -20.88 -20.64
N SER A 365 -3.85 -21.01 -21.22
CA SER A 365 -2.66 -21.47 -20.49
C SER A 365 -2.28 -20.52 -19.35
N VAL A 366 -2.45 -19.20 -19.54
CA VAL A 366 -2.25 -18.21 -18.46
C VAL A 366 -3.24 -18.46 -17.32
N ILE A 367 -4.52 -18.62 -17.62
CA ILE A 367 -5.56 -18.85 -16.61
C ILE A 367 -5.30 -20.15 -15.82
N GLU A 368 -4.92 -21.23 -16.50
CA GLU A 368 -4.60 -22.52 -15.86
C GLU A 368 -3.37 -22.40 -14.95
N LEU A 369 -2.31 -21.72 -15.41
CA LEU A 369 -1.14 -21.46 -14.59
C LEU A 369 -1.49 -20.60 -13.36
N LEU A 370 -2.23 -19.49 -13.53
CA LEU A 370 -2.63 -18.64 -12.42
C LEU A 370 -3.46 -19.40 -11.37
N ARG A 371 -4.37 -20.28 -11.79
CA ARG A 371 -5.12 -21.16 -10.86
C ARG A 371 -4.20 -22.07 -10.09
N PHE A 372 -3.23 -22.70 -10.76
CA PHE A 372 -2.23 -23.53 -10.10
C PHE A 372 -1.43 -22.72 -9.06
N LEU A 373 -0.97 -21.53 -9.43
CA LEU A 373 -0.18 -20.67 -8.55
C LEU A 373 -0.96 -20.22 -7.31
N VAL A 374 -2.23 -19.78 -7.45
CA VAL A 374 -3.08 -19.40 -6.30
C VAL A 374 -3.39 -20.61 -5.41
N LYS A 375 -3.73 -21.76 -6.01
CA LYS A 375 -4.04 -22.99 -5.25
C LYS A 375 -2.87 -23.45 -4.37
N ASN A 376 -1.65 -23.15 -4.81
CA ASN A 376 -0.41 -23.52 -4.12
C ASN A 376 0.20 -22.37 -3.32
N ASP A 377 -0.59 -21.35 -2.97
CA ASP A 377 -0.18 -20.20 -2.15
C ASP A 377 1.05 -19.45 -2.69
N VAL A 378 1.26 -19.43 -4.03
CA VAL A 378 2.34 -18.65 -4.66
C VAL A 378 1.98 -17.17 -4.70
N PHE A 379 0.71 -16.84 -4.89
CA PHE A 379 0.23 -15.46 -4.78
C PHE A 379 -1.23 -15.40 -4.36
N GLN A 380 -1.65 -14.23 -3.88
CA GLN A 380 -3.03 -13.92 -3.56
C GLN A 380 -3.33 -12.44 -3.81
N TYR A 381 -4.59 -12.10 -4.02
CA TYR A 381 -5.06 -10.71 -3.91
C TYR A 381 -4.82 -10.14 -2.51
N TYR A 382 -4.28 -8.92 -2.50
CA TYR A 382 -3.92 -8.16 -1.31
C TYR A 382 -4.50 -6.75 -1.43
N PRO A 383 -5.50 -6.39 -0.61
CA PRO A 383 -6.17 -5.10 -0.73
C PRO A 383 -5.26 -4.01 -0.15
N ASN A 384 -4.93 -3.00 -0.96
CA ASN A 384 -4.20 -1.84 -0.49
C ASN A 384 -5.17 -0.86 0.16
N ILE A 385 -4.99 -0.61 1.45
CA ILE A 385 -5.88 0.24 2.26
C ILE A 385 -5.21 1.58 2.56
N ASN A 386 -5.90 2.69 2.28
CA ASN A 386 -5.42 4.05 2.53
C ASN A 386 -6.55 4.95 3.03
N PHE A 387 -6.19 6.12 3.55
CA PHE A 387 -7.09 7.23 3.86
C PHE A 387 -8.26 6.90 4.79
N ILE A 388 -8.14 5.88 5.63
CA ILE A 388 -9.13 5.53 6.66
C ILE A 388 -8.56 5.62 8.07
N GLY A 389 -7.39 6.24 8.24
CA GLY A 389 -6.74 6.44 9.54
C GLY A 389 -5.82 5.31 10.01
N THR A 390 -5.49 4.30 9.19
CA THR A 390 -4.56 3.19 9.53
C THR A 390 -3.14 3.42 9.01
N ASN A 391 -2.70 4.67 8.94
CA ASN A 391 -1.42 5.02 8.31
C ASN A 391 -0.23 5.02 9.29
N PHE A 392 -0.45 4.72 10.57
CA PHE A 392 0.63 4.63 11.55
C PHE A 392 1.28 3.25 11.49
N LEU A 393 2.49 3.19 10.93
CA LEU A 393 3.27 1.97 10.77
C LEU A 393 4.21 1.80 11.97
N VAL A 394 4.22 0.61 12.54
CA VAL A 394 5.13 0.21 13.62
C VAL A 394 5.92 -1.01 13.17
N GLY A 395 7.21 -0.83 12.90
CA GLY A 395 8.16 -1.92 12.70
C GLY A 395 8.44 -2.63 14.01
N LEU A 396 8.58 -3.95 14.00
CA LEU A 396 8.70 -4.81 15.18
C LEU A 396 9.84 -5.81 15.00
N ARG A 397 10.62 -6.01 16.06
CA ARG A 397 11.57 -7.11 16.22
C ARG A 397 11.32 -7.74 17.59
N ILE A 398 10.93 -9.01 17.60
CA ILE A 398 10.57 -9.73 18.81
C ILE A 398 11.40 -11.00 18.91
N THR A 399 11.94 -11.27 20.10
CA THR A 399 12.65 -12.49 20.45
C THR A 399 12.12 -13.00 21.77
N SER A 400 11.87 -14.31 21.87
CA SER A 400 11.40 -14.94 23.12
C SER A 400 12.14 -16.24 23.39
N LYS A 401 12.40 -16.55 24.66
CA LYS A 401 12.83 -17.91 25.04
C LYS A 401 11.65 -18.87 25.19
N GLU A 402 10.44 -18.33 25.33
CA GLU A 402 9.23 -19.07 25.63
C GLU A 402 8.27 -19.06 24.43
N GLN A 403 7.82 -20.25 24.03
CA GLN A 403 7.01 -20.43 22.83
C GLN A 403 5.57 -19.92 22.97
N ILE A 404 4.98 -20.06 24.16
CA ILE A 404 3.60 -19.64 24.43
C ILE A 404 3.43 -18.12 24.29
N PRO A 405 4.17 -17.26 25.02
CA PRO A 405 4.04 -15.80 24.86
C PRO A 405 4.43 -15.34 23.45
N PHE A 406 5.38 -16.01 22.79
CA PHE A 406 5.72 -15.72 21.39
C PHE A 406 4.54 -15.97 20.44
N ASN A 407 3.86 -17.10 20.59
CA ASN A 407 2.66 -17.41 19.79
C ASN A 407 1.51 -16.45 20.09
N ASN A 408 1.32 -16.03 21.35
CA ASN A 408 0.30 -15.06 21.72
C ASN A 408 0.55 -13.68 21.10
N LEU A 409 1.81 -13.24 21.04
CA LEU A 409 2.19 -12.02 20.32
C LEU A 409 1.87 -12.11 18.83
N ILE A 410 2.24 -13.21 18.16
CA ILE A 410 1.90 -13.41 16.75
C ILE A 410 0.39 -13.30 16.53
N LYS A 411 -0.40 -14.06 17.32
CA LYS A 411 -1.87 -14.05 17.22
C LYS A 411 -2.46 -12.66 17.47
N GLY A 412 -1.98 -11.95 18.49
CA GLY A 412 -2.47 -10.62 18.84
C GLY A 412 -2.13 -9.59 17.77
N LEU A 413 -0.89 -9.57 17.30
CA LEU A 413 -0.47 -8.66 16.24
C LEU A 413 -1.29 -8.86 14.96
N LEU A 414 -1.69 -10.10 14.65
CA LEU A 414 -2.55 -10.41 13.49
C LEU A 414 -4.02 -9.98 13.64
N LYS A 415 -4.47 -9.58 14.85
CA LYS A 415 -5.78 -8.92 15.08
C LYS A 415 -5.75 -7.42 14.79
N LEU A 416 -4.56 -6.83 14.65
CA LEU A 416 -4.44 -5.43 14.25
C LEU A 416 -4.83 -5.28 12.77
N PRO A 417 -5.28 -4.08 12.34
CA PRO A 417 -5.88 -3.90 11.02
C PRO A 417 -5.01 -4.38 9.86
N ILE A 418 -3.69 -4.17 9.94
CA ILE A 418 -2.75 -4.68 8.96
C ILE A 418 -1.54 -5.22 9.71
N ALA A 419 -1.11 -6.43 9.37
CA ALA A 419 0.06 -7.05 9.94
C ALA A 419 0.84 -7.83 8.88
N GLN A 420 2.17 -7.74 8.93
CA GLN A 420 3.11 -8.48 8.10
C GLN A 420 4.24 -8.96 9.01
N LEU A 421 4.26 -10.24 9.36
CA LEU A 421 5.14 -10.82 10.37
C LEU A 421 5.89 -12.00 9.76
N PHE A 422 7.22 -11.92 9.70
CA PHE A 422 8.11 -13.00 9.31
C PHE A 422 8.71 -13.61 10.55
N VAL A 423 8.73 -14.94 10.63
CA VAL A 423 9.16 -15.62 11.84
C VAL A 423 10.07 -16.82 11.58
N ASN A 424 10.99 -17.03 12.50
CA ASN A 424 11.57 -18.34 12.76
C ASN A 424 10.86 -18.95 13.98
N LYS A 425 10.14 -20.05 13.79
CA LYS A 425 9.39 -20.70 14.87
C LYS A 425 10.26 -21.49 15.84
N GLU A 426 11.42 -21.97 15.40
CA GLU A 426 12.32 -22.78 16.21
C GLU A 426 13.12 -21.88 17.17
N LEU A 427 13.56 -20.72 16.66
CA LEU A 427 14.31 -19.73 17.42
C LEU A 427 13.40 -18.71 18.13
N ASN A 428 12.07 -18.75 17.90
CA ASN A 428 11.10 -17.78 18.39
C ASN A 428 11.51 -16.33 18.07
N GLU A 429 11.88 -16.12 16.81
CA GLU A 429 12.30 -14.84 16.27
C GLU A 429 11.21 -14.30 15.35
N LEU A 430 10.86 -13.03 15.51
CA LEU A 430 9.90 -12.32 14.67
C LEU A 430 10.47 -10.99 14.23
N ILE A 431 10.21 -10.66 12.97
CA ILE A 431 10.40 -9.33 12.40
C ILE A 431 9.22 -8.97 11.50
N GLY A 432 8.83 -7.71 11.48
CA GLY A 432 7.77 -7.27 10.59
C GLY A 432 7.25 -5.90 10.91
N TYR A 433 6.00 -5.64 10.53
CA TYR A 433 5.29 -4.44 10.95
C TYR A 433 3.80 -4.69 11.16
N VAL A 434 3.20 -3.76 11.87
CA VAL A 434 1.75 -3.59 11.96
C VAL A 434 1.36 -2.17 11.57
N GLN A 435 0.14 -2.00 11.07
CA GLN A 435 -0.46 -0.68 10.89
C GLN A 435 -1.75 -0.58 11.67
N LEU A 436 -1.91 0.55 12.35
CA LEU A 436 -3.04 0.85 13.21
C LEU A 436 -3.32 2.36 13.21
N PRO A 437 -4.45 2.79 13.79
CA PRO A 437 -4.68 4.19 14.08
C PRO A 437 -3.64 4.74 15.05
N LYS A 438 -3.18 5.97 14.78
CA LYS A 438 -2.13 6.61 15.58
C LYS A 438 -2.54 6.75 17.05
N GLU A 439 -3.82 7.01 17.31
CA GLU A 439 -4.40 7.19 18.64
C GLU A 439 -4.34 5.89 19.46
N LYS A 440 -4.22 4.73 18.81
CA LYS A 440 -4.14 3.42 19.45
C LYS A 440 -2.70 2.97 19.73
N PHE A 441 -1.69 3.72 19.28
CA PHE A 441 -0.29 3.34 19.47
C PHE A 441 0.14 3.33 20.94
N GLY A 442 -0.32 4.29 21.76
CA GLY A 442 0.00 4.33 23.19
C GLY A 442 -0.44 3.05 23.91
N GLN A 443 -1.68 2.60 23.65
CA GLN A 443 -2.24 1.36 24.19
C GLN A 443 -1.44 0.12 23.73
N LEU A 444 -0.90 0.12 22.51
CA LEU A 444 -0.04 -0.97 22.03
C LEU A 444 1.26 -1.06 22.82
N ILE A 445 1.85 0.09 23.15
CA ILE A 445 3.09 0.14 23.95
C ILE A 445 2.85 -0.28 25.40
N GLU A 446 1.71 0.12 25.99
CA GLU A 446 1.30 -0.34 27.32
C GLU A 446 1.20 -1.87 27.37
N GLU A 447 0.48 -2.48 26.42
CA GLU A 447 0.34 -3.95 26.34
C GLU A 447 1.68 -4.67 26.08
N PHE A 448 2.61 -4.03 25.35
CA PHE A 448 3.98 -4.55 25.20
C PHE A 448 4.81 -4.47 26.48
N ASN A 449 4.58 -3.47 27.33
CA ASN A 449 5.26 -3.38 28.62
C ASN A 449 4.68 -4.41 29.60
N ASP A 450 3.36 -4.52 29.67
CA ASP A 450 2.67 -5.47 30.55
C ASP A 450 3.09 -6.93 30.26
N VAL A 451 3.18 -7.32 28.98
CA VAL A 451 3.63 -8.67 28.61
C VAL A 451 5.12 -8.89 28.89
N LYS A 452 5.97 -7.85 28.81
CA LYS A 452 7.39 -7.95 29.20
C LYS A 452 7.56 -8.09 30.71
N GLU A 453 6.74 -7.41 31.49
CA GLU A 453 6.74 -7.55 32.95
C GLU A 453 6.34 -8.96 33.37
N LYS A 454 5.32 -9.54 32.70
CA LYS A 454 4.89 -10.93 32.92
C LYS A 454 5.92 -11.95 32.41
N TYR A 455 6.60 -11.67 31.30
CA TYR A 455 7.59 -12.55 30.67
C TYR A 455 8.91 -11.81 30.41
N PRO A 456 9.81 -11.70 31.42
CA PRO A 456 11.06 -10.94 31.29
C PRO A 456 12.05 -11.48 30.24
N SER A 457 11.84 -12.72 29.78
CA SER A 457 12.62 -13.34 28.70
C SER A 457 12.32 -12.74 27.32
N LEU A 458 11.21 -12.02 27.20
CA LEU A 458 10.71 -11.43 25.97
C LEU A 458 11.40 -10.10 25.67
N LYS A 459 12.01 -10.01 24.49
CA LYS A 459 12.56 -8.76 23.95
C LYS A 459 11.65 -8.27 22.84
N ILE A 460 11.14 -7.05 22.96
CA ILE A 460 10.38 -6.36 21.91
C ILE A 460 11.07 -5.05 21.64
N ASN A 461 11.58 -4.89 20.43
CA ASN A 461 12.02 -3.63 19.87
C ASN A 461 10.98 -3.18 18.84
N TYR A 462 10.70 -1.88 18.81
CA TYR A 462 9.80 -1.31 17.82
C TYR A 462 10.40 -0.05 17.21
N SER A 463 9.90 0.31 16.04
CA SER A 463 10.29 1.51 15.31
C SER A 463 9.09 2.15 14.65
N THR A 464 9.01 3.47 14.73
CA THR A 464 8.03 4.28 14.00
C THR A 464 8.70 5.10 12.90
N ASP A 465 9.93 4.74 12.53
CA ASP A 465 10.69 5.43 11.50
C ASP A 465 10.03 5.22 10.12
N PRO A 466 9.77 6.31 9.38
CA PRO A 466 9.08 6.25 8.09
C PRO A 466 9.90 5.61 6.96
N ASN A 467 11.20 5.37 7.14
CA ASN A 467 12.10 4.76 6.15
C ASN A 467 11.99 3.23 6.07
N TYR A 468 10.95 2.65 6.67
CA TYR A 468 10.59 1.25 6.50
C TYR A 468 10.41 0.90 5.01
N LEU A 469 11.00 -0.23 4.59
CA LEU A 469 10.86 -0.76 3.23
C LEU A 469 10.25 -2.17 3.28
N MET A 470 9.30 -2.45 2.39
CA MET A 470 8.87 -3.82 2.09
C MET A 470 8.43 -3.94 0.63
N ASN A 471 9.01 -4.90 -0.06
CA ASN A 471 8.63 -5.30 -1.40
C ASN A 471 7.50 -6.34 -1.33
N ARG A 472 6.31 -6.00 -1.84
CA ARG A 472 5.17 -6.95 -1.89
C ARG A 472 5.20 -7.87 -3.11
N SER A 473 5.92 -7.42 -4.13
CA SER A 473 6.24 -8.12 -5.37
C SER A 473 7.77 -8.10 -5.47
N PHE A 474 8.39 -9.27 -5.46
CA PHE A 474 9.83 -9.42 -5.54
C PHE A 474 10.19 -9.80 -6.97
N ASN A 475 11.07 -9.04 -7.62
CA ASN A 475 11.49 -9.34 -8.99
C ASN A 475 12.29 -10.65 -8.98
N ILE A 476 11.71 -11.70 -9.57
CA ILE A 476 12.33 -13.01 -9.69
C ILE A 476 13.17 -13.00 -10.97
N ASP A 477 14.49 -13.09 -10.83
CA ASP A 477 15.44 -13.09 -11.94
C ASP A 477 15.72 -14.48 -12.52
#